data_AF-A0A957DE38-F1
#
_entry.id   AF-A0A957DE38-F1
#
_cell.length_a   1.000
_cell.length_b   1.000
_cell.length_c   1.000
_cell.angle_alpha   90.00
_cell.angle_beta   90.00
_cell.angle_gamma   90.00
#
_symmetry.space_group_name_H-M   'P 1'
#
loop_
_entity.id
_entity.type
_entity.pdbx_description
1 polymer ?
#
loop_
_entity_poly.entity_id
_entity_poly.type
_entity_poly.pdbx_seq_one_letter_code
_entity_poly.pdbx_strand_id
1 'polypeptide(L)'
;MTGKTNITEQSVQNAVIDYLLLHGWLILRVNAGAVSGEYQGKKRFVSFVRWFAAGIPSGQQTKGVADIIAVSPDGRFAAFEIKRPGGRVRKEQRDFLAEVRARGGMAAVIDSIDTLRGIIQ
;
A
#
# COMPACT_ATOMS: atom_id res chain seq x y z
N MET A 1 24.53 -18.08 19.24
CA MET A 1 23.13 -17.67 19.49
C MET A 1 22.67 -16.77 18.35
N THR A 2 22.13 -17.32 17.27
CA THR A 2 21.56 -16.52 16.18
C THR A 2 20.12 -16.18 16.56
N GLY A 3 19.94 -15.09 17.31
CA GLY A 3 18.60 -14.53 17.52
C GLY A 3 18.03 -14.16 16.16
N LYS A 4 16.93 -14.81 15.74
CA LYS A 4 16.20 -14.39 14.54
C LYS A 4 15.73 -12.95 14.79
N THR A 5 16.34 -11.99 14.12
CA THR A 5 15.90 -10.59 14.15
C THR A 5 14.46 -10.57 13.60
N ASN A 6 13.49 -10.26 14.46
CA ASN A 6 12.09 -10.12 14.04
C ASN A 6 11.94 -8.82 13.24
N ILE A 7 12.10 -8.91 11.91
CA ILE A 7 11.88 -7.79 11.00
C ILE A 7 10.40 -7.37 11.10
N THR A 8 10.17 -6.12 11.48
CA THR A 8 8.82 -5.56 11.59
C THR A 8 8.35 -4.99 10.25
N GLU A 9 7.03 -4.89 10.05
CA GLU A 9 6.44 -4.25 8.87
C GLU A 9 6.87 -2.78 8.76
N GLN A 10 6.98 -2.09 9.90
CA GLN A 10 7.48 -0.71 9.96
C GLN A 10 8.94 -0.60 9.50
N SER A 11 9.80 -1.56 9.89
CA SER A 11 11.20 -1.58 9.45
C SER A 11 11.32 -1.78 7.95
N VAL A 12 10.51 -2.68 7.36
CA VAL A 12 10.44 -2.85 5.90
C VAL A 12 9.94 -1.56 5.25
N GLN A 13 8.89 -0.95 5.78
CA GLN A 13 8.31 0.28 5.25
C GLN A 13 9.34 1.41 5.18
N ASN A 14 10.08 1.63 6.27
CA ASN A 14 11.11 2.67 6.31
C ASN A 14 12.20 2.40 5.28
N ALA A 15 12.71 1.16 5.20
CA ALA A 15 13.73 0.81 4.23
C ALA A 15 13.25 1.01 2.78
N VAL A 16 11.98 0.70 2.49
CA VAL A 16 11.38 0.91 1.16
C VAL A 16 11.28 2.40 0.83
N ILE A 17 10.85 3.22 1.79
CA ILE A 17 10.80 4.68 1.62
C ILE A 17 12.20 5.22 1.33
N ASP A 18 13.20 4.86 2.14
CA ASP A 18 14.57 5.32 1.96
C ASP A 18 15.12 4.91 0.59
N TYR A 19 14.91 3.65 0.19
CA TYR A 19 15.36 3.16 -1.11
C TYR A 19 14.69 3.94 -2.26
N LEU A 20 13.37 4.10 -2.25
CA LEU A 20 12.64 4.81 -3.29
C LEU A 20 13.09 6.30 -3.38
N LEU A 21 13.27 6.98 -2.25
CA LEU A 21 13.76 8.37 -2.22
C LEU A 21 15.16 8.49 -2.81
N LEU A 22 16.07 7.56 -2.46
CA LEU A 22 17.42 7.52 -3.02
C LEU A 22 17.44 7.33 -4.55
N HIS A 23 16.38 6.74 -5.12
CA HIS A 23 16.24 6.50 -6.55
C HIS A 23 15.31 7.52 -7.24
N GLY A 24 15.02 8.65 -6.60
CA GLY A 24 14.30 9.77 -7.23
C GLY A 24 12.79 9.60 -7.35
N TRP A 25 12.19 8.68 -6.59
CA TRP A 25 10.74 8.49 -6.59
C TRP A 25 10.04 9.57 -5.76
N LEU A 26 8.87 10.00 -6.23
CA LEU A 26 7.91 10.76 -5.41
C LEU A 26 7.04 9.78 -4.63
N ILE A 27 6.89 9.98 -3.31
CA ILE A 27 6.22 9.01 -2.42
C ILE A 27 5.13 9.68 -1.59
N LEU A 28 3.99 9.02 -1.47
CA LEU A 28 2.93 9.31 -0.52
C LEU A 28 2.73 8.09 0.40
N ARG A 29 3.01 8.26 1.69
CA ARG A 29 2.67 7.26 2.71
C ARG A 29 1.17 7.33 3.03
N VAL A 30 0.49 6.19 2.90
CA VAL A 30 -0.93 6.06 3.19
C VAL A 30 -1.10 5.45 4.58
N ASN A 31 -1.75 6.17 5.48
CA ASN A 31 -2.20 5.62 6.74
C ASN A 31 -3.59 5.01 6.57
N ALA A 32 -3.65 3.72 6.27
CA ALA A 32 -4.93 3.02 6.27
C ALA A 32 -5.51 2.97 7.69
N GLY A 33 -6.82 3.20 7.82
CA GLY A 33 -7.47 3.25 9.11
C GLY A 33 -8.93 3.67 9.03
N ALA A 34 -9.58 3.67 10.18
CA ALA A 34 -10.93 4.16 10.33
C ALA A 34 -11.18 4.61 11.76
N VAL A 35 -12.13 5.53 11.90
CA VAL A 35 -12.66 5.96 13.18
C VAL A 35 -14.14 5.58 13.26
N SER A 36 -14.53 5.06 14.42
CA SER A 36 -15.94 4.93 14.79
C SER A 36 -16.31 6.12 15.65
N GLY A 37 -17.42 6.77 15.35
CA GLY A 37 -17.94 7.90 16.13
C GLY A 37 -19.46 7.96 16.08
N GLU A 38 -20.03 8.91 16.80
CA GLU A 38 -21.45 9.22 16.75
C GLU A 38 -21.64 10.61 16.14
N TYR A 39 -22.54 10.72 15.16
CA TYR A 39 -22.90 12.00 14.55
C TYR A 39 -24.42 12.06 14.40
N GLN A 40 -25.04 13.07 15.00
CA GLN A 40 -26.50 13.26 15.04
C GLN A 40 -27.25 12.01 15.56
N GLY A 41 -26.79 11.44 16.68
CA GLY A 41 -27.42 10.25 17.28
C GLY A 41 -27.21 8.95 16.50
N LYS A 42 -26.39 8.96 15.43
CA LYS A 42 -26.12 7.78 14.60
C LYS A 42 -24.66 7.38 14.70
N LYS A 43 -24.40 6.11 15.05
CA LYS A 43 -23.08 5.51 14.95
C LYS A 43 -22.62 5.51 13.48
N ARG A 44 -21.41 6.01 13.25
CA ARG A 44 -20.77 6.13 11.94
C ARG A 44 -19.41 5.45 12.01
N PHE A 45 -19.09 4.67 10.99
CA PHE A 45 -17.75 4.14 10.75
C PHE A 45 -17.19 4.83 9.51
N VAL A 46 -16.16 5.64 9.69
CA VAL A 46 -15.55 6.43 8.61
C VAL A 46 -14.12 5.94 8.44
N SER A 47 -13.83 5.37 7.28
CA SER A 47 -12.44 5.09 6.95
C SER A 47 -11.78 6.30 6.32
N PHE A 48 -10.48 6.42 6.54
CA PHE A 48 -9.71 7.57 6.08
C PHE A 48 -9.44 7.55 4.58
N VAL A 49 -9.39 6.36 3.97
CA VAL A 49 -9.04 6.20 2.56
C VAL A 49 -9.97 5.22 1.84
N ARG A 50 -10.31 5.57 0.60
CA ARG A 50 -11.11 4.82 -0.37
C ARG A 50 -10.48 4.97 -1.75
N TRP A 51 -10.66 4.00 -2.63
CA TRP A 51 -10.21 4.07 -4.02
C TRP A 51 -11.37 3.82 -4.98
N PHE A 52 -11.41 4.46 -6.13
CA PHE A 52 -12.50 4.23 -7.09
C PHE A 52 -11.89 3.98 -8.46
N ALA A 53 -12.59 3.21 -9.29
CA ALA A 53 -12.08 2.77 -10.57
C ALA A 53 -13.21 2.71 -11.59
N ALA A 54 -12.95 3.15 -12.83
CA ALA A 54 -13.92 3.06 -13.92
C ALA A 54 -14.32 1.60 -14.14
N GLY A 55 -15.62 1.32 -14.21
CA GLY A 55 -16.16 -0.05 -14.27
C GLY A 55 -16.52 -0.65 -12.91
N ILE A 56 -16.15 -0.01 -11.80
CA ILE A 56 -16.60 -0.37 -10.46
C ILE A 56 -17.70 0.63 -10.03
N PRO A 57 -18.90 0.17 -9.64
CA PRO A 57 -19.96 1.04 -9.15
C PRO A 57 -19.48 1.91 -7.97
N SER A 58 -19.79 3.21 -7.98
CA SER A 58 -19.38 4.15 -6.92
C SER A 58 -19.97 3.82 -5.54
N GLY A 59 -21.07 3.07 -5.49
CA GLY A 59 -21.66 2.56 -4.25
C GLY A 59 -20.93 1.34 -3.65
N GLN A 60 -20.04 0.70 -4.40
CA GLN A 60 -19.26 -0.43 -3.91
C GLN A 60 -18.14 0.06 -3.00
N GLN A 61 -18.14 -0.38 -1.75
CA GLN A 61 -17.08 -0.01 -0.82
C GLN A 61 -15.76 -0.68 -1.20
N THR A 62 -14.77 0.16 -1.46
CA THR A 62 -13.40 -0.22 -1.81
C THR A 62 -12.46 0.12 -0.65
N LYS A 63 -11.72 -0.87 -0.18
CA LYS A 63 -10.77 -0.75 0.95
C LYS A 63 -9.41 -1.30 0.54
N GLY A 64 -8.44 -1.22 1.44
CA GLY A 64 -7.12 -1.81 1.21
C GLY A 64 -6.27 -1.06 0.20
N VAL A 65 -6.31 0.28 0.21
CA VAL A 65 -5.27 1.06 -0.47
C VAL A 65 -3.91 0.67 0.09
N ALA A 66 -2.94 0.51 -0.80
CA ALA A 66 -1.57 0.14 -0.44
C ALA A 66 -0.92 1.17 0.50
N ASP A 67 -0.02 0.71 1.37
CA ASP A 67 0.65 1.56 2.37
C ASP A 67 1.51 2.67 1.74
N ILE A 68 2.01 2.45 0.53
CA ILE A 68 2.79 3.43 -0.23
C ILE A 68 2.18 3.58 -1.63
N ILE A 69 1.90 4.83 -1.99
CA ILE A 69 1.65 5.25 -3.36
C ILE A 69 2.87 6.04 -3.82
N ALA A 70 3.32 5.82 -5.05
CA ALA A 70 4.50 6.49 -5.57
C ALA A 70 4.39 6.81 -7.06
N VAL A 71 5.26 7.70 -7.53
CA VAL A 71 5.49 7.98 -8.94
C VAL A 71 6.97 7.79 -9.20
N SER A 72 7.29 6.95 -10.19
CA SER A 72 8.66 6.69 -10.60
C SER A 72 9.30 7.93 -11.25
N PRO A 73 10.64 7.96 -11.40
CA PRO A 73 11.33 9.07 -12.08
C PRO A 73 10.84 9.36 -13.50
N ASP A 74 10.37 8.33 -14.22
CA ASP A 74 9.78 8.43 -15.56
C ASP A 74 8.25 8.68 -15.56
N GLY A 75 7.65 8.94 -14.40
CA GLY A 75 6.24 9.36 -14.27
C GLY A 75 5.24 8.22 -14.14
N ARG A 76 5.68 6.97 -13.97
CA ARG A 76 4.81 5.81 -13.82
C ARG A 76 4.23 5.73 -12.41
N PHE A 77 2.91 5.62 -12.32
CA PHE A 77 2.22 5.40 -11.06
C PHE A 77 2.56 4.02 -10.48
N ALA A 78 2.80 3.98 -9.16
CA ALA A 78 3.06 2.75 -8.43
C ALA A 78 2.34 2.66 -7.08
N ALA A 79 2.07 1.43 -6.65
CA ALA A 79 1.48 1.11 -5.36
C ALA A 79 2.16 -0.09 -4.70
N PHE A 80 2.67 0.09 -3.48
CA PHE A 80 3.37 -0.95 -2.73
C PHE A 80 2.68 -1.21 -1.40
N GLU A 81 2.18 -2.43 -1.23
CA GLU A 81 1.65 -2.92 0.05
C GLU A 81 2.82 -3.50 0.84
N ILE A 82 3.06 -2.98 2.04
CA ILE A 82 4.20 -3.39 2.84
C ILE A 82 3.77 -4.50 3.80
N LYS A 83 4.59 -5.54 3.88
CA LYS A 83 4.39 -6.63 4.84
C LYS A 83 5.70 -6.93 5.54
N ARG A 84 5.62 -7.46 6.75
CA ARG A 84 6.77 -8.22 7.28
C ARG A 84 6.94 -9.54 6.49
N PRO A 85 8.12 -10.17 6.51
CA PRO A 85 8.29 -11.52 5.96
C PRO A 85 7.24 -12.50 6.50
N GLY A 86 6.56 -13.22 5.60
CA GLY A 86 5.45 -14.12 5.93
C GLY A 86 4.13 -13.43 6.33
N GLY A 87 4.05 -12.11 6.19
CA GLY A 87 2.85 -11.33 6.48
C GLY A 87 1.70 -11.66 5.53
N ARG A 88 0.48 -11.80 6.08
CA ARG A 88 -0.72 -12.06 5.28
C ARG A 88 -1.18 -10.80 4.56
N VAL A 89 -1.38 -10.91 3.25
CA VAL A 89 -2.03 -9.89 2.42
C VAL A 89 -3.55 -10.11 2.47
N ARG A 90 -4.33 -9.05 2.64
CA ARG A 90 -5.81 -9.12 2.65
C ARG A 90 -6.36 -9.17 1.22
N LYS A 91 -7.61 -9.61 1.04
CA LYS A 91 -8.21 -9.71 -0.30
C LYS A 91 -8.34 -8.33 -0.94
N GLU A 92 -8.79 -7.36 -0.16
CA GLU A 92 -9.03 -5.99 -0.61
C GLU A 92 -7.74 -5.30 -1.07
N GLN A 93 -6.62 -5.60 -0.41
CA GLN A 93 -5.29 -5.14 -0.82
C GLN A 93 -4.87 -5.78 -2.15
N ARG A 94 -5.10 -7.09 -2.32
CA ARG A 94 -4.86 -7.76 -3.61
C ARG A 94 -5.70 -7.16 -4.73
N ASP A 95 -6.98 -6.89 -4.45
CA ASP A 95 -7.90 -6.31 -5.43
C ASP A 95 -7.41 -4.91 -5.87
N PHE A 96 -6.99 -4.06 -4.93
CA PHE A 96 -6.40 -2.75 -5.26
C PHE A 96 -5.13 -2.86 -6.10
N LEU A 97 -4.19 -3.72 -5.71
CA LEU A 97 -2.95 -3.92 -6.47
C LEU A 97 -3.22 -4.48 -7.87
N ALA A 98 -4.17 -5.40 -8.01
CA ALA A 98 -4.59 -5.93 -9.31
C ALA A 98 -5.16 -4.83 -10.20
N GLU A 99 -5.99 -3.95 -9.64
CA GLU A 99 -6.56 -2.81 -10.37
C GLU A 99 -5.48 -1.84 -10.85
N VAL A 100 -4.49 -1.54 -10.01
CA VAL A 100 -3.35 -0.68 -10.40
C VAL A 100 -2.60 -1.28 -11.59
N ARG A 101 -2.30 -2.59 -11.56
CA ARG A 101 -1.64 -3.29 -12.69
C ARG A 101 -2.49 -3.28 -13.95
N ALA A 102 -3.79 -3.53 -13.82
CA ALA A 102 -4.71 -3.54 -14.96
C ALA A 102 -4.76 -2.19 -15.70
N ARG A 103 -4.42 -1.09 -15.00
CA ARG A 103 -4.37 0.27 -15.55
C ARG A 103 -2.96 0.71 -15.98
N GLY A 104 -2.01 -0.22 -16.07
CA GLY A 104 -0.63 0.05 -16.49
C GLY A 104 0.29 0.56 -15.39
N GLY A 105 -0.24 0.78 -14.18
CA GLY A 105 0.57 1.10 -13.01
C GLY A 105 1.40 -0.10 -12.54
N MET A 106 2.41 0.19 -11.74
CA MET A 106 3.22 -0.85 -11.09
C MET A 106 2.67 -1.14 -9.70
N ALA A 107 2.49 -2.41 -9.35
CA ALA A 107 2.02 -2.74 -8.02
C ALA A 107 2.59 -4.04 -7.51
N ALA A 108 2.89 -4.10 -6.21
CA ALA A 108 3.43 -5.28 -5.57
C ALA A 108 3.24 -5.29 -4.06
N VAL A 109 3.36 -6.48 -3.49
CA VAL A 109 3.55 -6.66 -2.06
C VAL A 109 5.05 -6.70 -1.82
N ILE A 110 5.53 -5.88 -0.91
CA ILE A 110 6.96 -5.76 -0.58
C ILE A 110 7.16 -6.20 0.86
N ASP A 111 7.94 -7.27 1.03
CA ASP A 111 8.30 -7.83 2.33
C ASP A 111 9.81 -7.75 2.64
N SER A 112 10.59 -7.28 1.66
CA SER A 112 12.03 -7.08 1.74
C SER A 112 12.49 -6.06 0.69
N ILE A 113 13.69 -5.53 0.87
CA ILE A 113 14.31 -4.65 -0.14
C ILE A 113 14.66 -5.42 -1.41
N ASP A 114 15.03 -6.70 -1.32
CA ASP A 114 15.34 -7.50 -2.49
C ASP A 114 14.10 -7.69 -3.39
N THR A 115 12.92 -7.87 -2.79
CA THR A 115 11.64 -7.89 -3.51
C THR A 115 11.43 -6.57 -4.27
N LEU A 116 11.70 -5.43 -3.64
CA LEU A 116 11.57 -4.11 -4.28
C LEU A 116 12.54 -3.94 -5.44
N ARG A 117 13.82 -4.31 -5.26
CA ARG A 117 14.87 -4.21 -6.28
C ARG A 117 14.58 -5.06 -7.51
N GLY A 118 13.91 -6.20 -7.34
CA GLY A 118 13.44 -7.02 -8.46
C GLY A 118 12.35 -6.36 -9.31
N ILE A 119 11.71 -5.30 -8.79
CA ILE A 119 10.59 -4.62 -9.43
C ILE A 119 11.02 -3.28 -10.04
N ILE A 120 11.84 -2.51 -9.33
CA ILE A 120 12.31 -1.19 -9.78
C ILE A 120 13.76 -1.33 -10.26
N GLN A 121 13.94 -1.29 -11.58
CA GLN A 121 15.25 -1.23 -12.23
C GLN A 121 15.56 0.21 -12.60
#